data_AF-A0A899NFU1-F1
#
_entry.id   AF-A0A899NFU1-F1
#
_cell.length_a   1.000
_cell.length_b   1.000
_cell.length_c   1.000
_cell.angle_alpha   90.00
_cell.angle_beta   90.00
_cell.angle_gamma   90.00
#
_symmetry.space_group_name_H-M   'P 1'
#
loop_
_entity.id
_entity.type
_entity.pdbx_description
1 polymer ?
#
loop_
_entity_poly.entity_id
_entity_poly.type
_entity_poly.pdbx_seq_one_letter_code
_entity_poly.pdbx_strand_id
1 'polypeptide(L)'
;MELINNMLIDLLATMARLDNEKRIERIKQGLARSGYKPTGKKANEAKHKRIKELLVVGNMTKEEIAKAVNCGVATVYRVAKVI
;
A
#
# COMPACT_ATOMS: atom_id res chain seq x y z
N MET A 1 20.17 -38.91 12.86
CA MET A 1 20.48 -37.57 13.40
C MET A 1 19.70 -36.46 12.69
N GLU A 2 19.37 -36.61 11.40
CA GLU A 2 18.61 -35.62 10.63
C GLU A 2 17.17 -35.39 11.14
N LEU A 3 16.46 -36.45 11.53
CA LEU A 3 15.09 -36.37 12.05
C LEU A 3 14.97 -35.50 13.32
N ILE A 4 15.92 -35.65 14.26
CA ILE A 4 15.92 -34.91 15.53
C ILE A 4 16.18 -33.42 15.25
N ASN A 5 17.11 -33.11 14.35
CA ASN A 5 17.39 -31.73 13.96
C ASN A 5 16.20 -31.07 13.26
N ASN A 6 15.50 -31.81 12.39
CA ASN A 6 14.30 -31.30 11.72
C ASN A 6 13.17 -31.02 12.72
N MET A 7 12.93 -31.93 13.67
CA MET A 7 11.91 -31.71 14.72
C MET A 7 12.24 -30.51 15.62
N LEU A 8 13.51 -30.27 15.91
CA LEU A 8 13.95 -29.09 16.67
C LEU A 8 13.70 -27.79 15.89
N ILE A 9 13.99 -27.78 14.58
CA ILE A 9 13.72 -26.63 13.71
C ILE A 9 12.23 -26.34 13.65
N ASP A 10 11.39 -27.36 13.49
CA ASP A 10 9.94 -27.21 13.42
C ASP A 10 9.36 -26.68 14.74
N LEU A 11 9.89 -27.13 15.88
CA LEU A 11 9.45 -26.64 17.19
C LEU A 11 9.85 -25.17 17.42
N LEU A 12 11.04 -24.78 17.00
CA LEU A 12 11.47 -23.37 17.04
C LEU A 12 10.65 -22.51 16.07
N ALA A 13 10.36 -23.01 14.88
CA ALA A 13 9.56 -22.31 13.88
C ALA A 13 8.12 -22.09 14.37
N THR A 14 7.51 -23.09 14.99
CA THR A 14 6.16 -22.96 15.57
C THR A 14 6.14 -21.99 16.74
N MET A 15 7.14 -22.02 17.63
CA MET A 15 7.25 -21.07 18.73
C MET A 15 7.42 -19.63 18.24
N ALA A 16 8.27 -19.40 17.24
CA ALA A 16 8.48 -18.09 16.64
C ALA A 16 7.21 -17.55 15.97
N ARG A 17 6.46 -18.43 15.29
CA ARG A 17 5.19 -18.09 14.66
C ARG A 17 4.15 -17.66 15.69
N LEU A 18 4.01 -18.39 16.79
CA LEU A 18 3.07 -18.08 17.86
C LEU A 18 3.37 -16.72 18.53
N ASP A 19 4.64 -16.37 18.75
CA ASP A 19 5.00 -15.05 19.28
C ASP A 19 4.62 -13.92 18.31
N ASN A 20 4.86 -14.13 17.01
CA ASN A 20 4.51 -13.14 15.98
C ASN A 20 2.99 -12.94 15.88
N GLU A 21 2.20 -14.02 15.91
CA GLU A 21 0.74 -13.95 15.89
C GLU A 21 0.21 -13.17 17.11
N LYS A 22 0.71 -13.47 18.31
CA LYS A 22 0.36 -12.72 19.54
C LYS A 22 0.77 -11.25 19.48
N ARG A 23 1.90 -10.92 18.85
CA ARG A 23 2.32 -9.53 18.62
C ARG A 23 1.33 -8.80 17.71
N ILE A 24 0.90 -9.43 16.62
CA ILE A 24 -0.09 -8.87 15.70
C ILE A 24 -1.42 -8.63 16.42
N GLU A 25 -1.88 -9.58 17.23
CA GLU A 25 -3.10 -9.43 18.03
C GLU A 25 -3.03 -8.24 18.98
N ARG A 26 -1.91 -8.06 19.70
CA ARG A 26 -1.71 -6.90 20.58
C ARG A 26 -1.73 -5.58 19.81
N ILE A 27 -1.12 -5.52 18.64
CA ILE A 27 -1.16 -4.33 17.78
C ILE A 27 -2.59 -4.04 17.31
N LYS A 28 -3.34 -5.07 16.88
CA LYS A 28 -4.75 -4.92 16.47
C LYS A 28 -5.62 -4.42 17.61
N GLN A 29 -5.46 -4.99 18.81
CA GLN A 29 -6.16 -4.54 20.01
C GLN A 29 -5.79 -3.08 20.35
N GLY A 30 -4.52 -2.71 20.25
CA GLY A 30 -4.04 -1.35 20.46
C GLY A 30 -4.64 -0.35 19.47
N LEU A 31 -4.68 -0.68 18.18
CA LEU A 31 -5.31 0.13 17.13
C LEU A 31 -6.82 0.28 17.33
N ALA A 32 -7.51 -0.79 17.75
CA ALA A 32 -8.93 -0.73 18.05
C ALA A 32 -9.22 0.17 19.26
N ARG A 33 -8.39 0.13 20.30
CA ARG A 33 -8.53 0.98 21.50
C ARG A 33 -8.19 2.44 21.25
N SER A 34 -7.21 2.73 20.38
CA SER A 34 -6.80 4.11 20.10
C SER A 34 -7.77 4.85 19.16
N GLY A 35 -8.72 4.16 18.53
CA GLY A 35 -9.61 4.74 17.52
C GLY A 35 -8.89 5.17 16.23
N TYR A 36 -7.56 4.95 16.14
CA TYR A 36 -6.76 5.30 14.99
C TYR A 36 -6.83 4.18 13.96
N LYS A 37 -7.46 4.46 12.81
CA LYS A 37 -7.44 3.59 11.64
C LYS A 37 -6.32 4.06 10.70
N PRO A 38 -5.24 3.30 10.51
CA PRO A 38 -4.19 3.65 9.56
C PRO A 38 -4.79 3.70 8.16
N THR A 39 -5.04 4.91 7.65
CA THR A 39 -5.34 5.10 6.23
C THR A 39 -4.00 4.99 5.52
N GLY A 40 -3.84 4.05 4.59
CA GLY A 40 -2.58 3.81 3.88
C GLY A 40 -2.08 5.02 3.08
N LYS A 41 -1.20 4.80 2.11
CA LYS A 41 -0.63 5.90 1.31
C LYS A 41 -1.74 6.72 0.64
N LYS A 42 -1.94 7.96 1.11
CA LYS A 42 -2.91 8.88 0.52
C LYS A 42 -2.43 9.33 -0.86
N ALA A 43 -3.39 9.57 -1.76
CA ALA A 43 -3.12 10.12 -3.07
C ALA A 43 -2.55 11.54 -2.94
N ASN A 44 -1.67 11.93 -3.87
CA ASN A 44 -1.20 13.30 -3.95
C ASN A 44 -2.26 14.15 -4.65
N GLU A 45 -3.05 14.87 -3.86
CA GLU A 45 -4.17 15.70 -4.32
C GLU A 45 -3.74 16.80 -5.29
N ALA A 46 -2.57 17.40 -5.09
CA ALA A 46 -2.04 18.45 -5.98
C ALA A 46 -1.76 17.91 -7.38
N LYS A 47 -1.13 16.74 -7.49
CA LYS A 47 -0.90 16.07 -8.79
C LYS A 47 -2.22 15.67 -9.45
N HIS A 48 -3.17 15.16 -8.66
CA HIS A 48 -4.48 14.77 -9.19
C HIS A 48 -5.27 15.98 -9.72
N LYS A 49 -5.23 17.13 -9.02
CA LYS A 49 -5.87 18.36 -9.49
C LYS A 49 -5.27 18.83 -10.82
N ARG A 50 -3.94 18.85 -10.93
CA ARG A 50 -3.24 19.22 -12.17
C ARG A 50 -3.58 18.28 -13.33
N ILE A 51 -3.69 16.98 -13.08
CA ILE A 51 -4.11 16.00 -14.09
C ILE A 51 -5.56 16.26 -14.53
N LYS A 52 -6.48 16.56 -13.60
CA LYS A 52 -7.88 16.88 -13.92
C LYS A 52 -7.98 18.13 -14.80
N GLU A 53 -7.26 19.20 -14.45
CA GLU A 53 -7.20 20.43 -15.24
C GLU A 53 -6.71 20.15 -16.68
N LEU A 54 -5.63 19.39 -16.82
CA LEU A 54 -5.07 19.04 -18.14
C LEU A 54 -5.97 18.10 -18.97
N LEU A 55 -6.72 17.21 -18.30
CA LEU A 55 -7.68 16.33 -18.97
C LEU A 55 -8.91 17.09 -19.48
N VAL A 56 -9.38 18.14 -18.77
CA VAL A 56 -10.50 18.98 -19.21
C VAL A 56 -10.14 19.81 -20.44
N VAL A 57 -8.90 20.30 -20.51
CA VAL A 57 -8.41 21.11 -21.64
C VAL A 57 -8.33 20.29 -22.94
N GLY A 58 -8.19 18.95 -22.86
CA GLY A 58 -8.32 18.04 -24.01
C GLY A 58 -7.22 18.10 -25.08
N ASN A 59 -6.28 19.04 -24.99
CA ASN A 59 -5.26 19.28 -26.02
C ASN A 59 -3.98 18.43 -25.90
N MET A 60 -3.84 17.61 -24.85
CA MET A 60 -2.60 16.85 -24.62
C MET A 60 -2.88 15.35 -24.57
N THR A 61 -1.96 14.56 -25.11
CA THR A 61 -2.01 13.11 -24.97
C THR A 61 -1.72 12.71 -23.52
N LYS A 62 -2.24 11.54 -23.10
CA LYS A 62 -2.10 11.05 -21.71
C LYS A 62 -0.63 10.84 -21.31
N GLU A 63 0.25 10.63 -22.28
CA GLU A 63 1.70 10.47 -22.09
C GLU A 63 2.39 11.81 -21.84
N GLU A 64 1.96 12.87 -22.53
CA GLU A 64 2.48 14.22 -22.32
C GLU A 64 2.01 14.80 -20.97
N ILE A 65 0.77 14.52 -20.57
CA ILE A 65 0.26 14.88 -19.23
C ILE A 65 1.08 14.18 -18.13
N ALA A 66 1.44 12.90 -18.34
CA ALA A 66 2.26 12.14 -17.42
C ALA A 66 3.65 12.75 -17.24
N LYS A 67 4.29 13.18 -18.35
CA LYS A 67 5.58 13.89 -18.33
C LYS A 67 5.46 15.26 -17.64
N ALA A 68 4.43 16.04 -17.96
CA ALA A 68 4.21 17.38 -17.39
C ALA A 68 3.99 17.35 -15.87
N VAL A 69 3.32 16.32 -15.34
CA VAL A 69 3.04 16.17 -13.89
C VAL A 69 4.08 15.28 -13.19
N ASN A 70 5.09 14.81 -13.92
CA ASN A 70 6.11 13.85 -13.47
C ASN A 70 5.47 12.70 -12.68
N CYS A 71 4.56 11.98 -13.34
CA CYS A 71 3.85 10.84 -12.79
C CYS A 71 3.81 9.71 -13.80
N GLY A 72 3.65 8.47 -13.33
CA GLY A 72 3.48 7.34 -14.24
C GLY A 72 2.17 7.45 -15.03
N VAL A 73 2.19 7.06 -16.30
CA VAL A 73 1.03 7.08 -17.22
C VAL A 73 -0.20 6.39 -16.60
N ALA A 74 -0.01 5.28 -15.88
CA ALA A 74 -1.07 4.57 -15.16
C ALA A 74 -1.79 5.42 -14.09
N THR A 75 -1.14 6.45 -13.55
CA THR A 75 -1.78 7.39 -12.60
C THR A 75 -2.74 8.32 -13.32
N VAL A 76 -2.38 8.80 -14.51
CA VAL A 76 -3.26 9.61 -15.36
C VAL A 76 -4.51 8.81 -15.74
N TYR A 77 -4.35 7.56 -16.18
CA TYR A 77 -5.49 6.68 -16.50
C TYR A 77 -6.39 6.39 -15.29
N ARG A 78 -5.80 6.14 -14.10
CA ARG A 78 -6.60 5.92 -12.87
C ARG A 78 -7.39 7.16 -12.48
N VAL A 79 -6.80 8.36 -12.60
CA VAL A 79 -7.50 9.62 -12.32
C VAL A 79 -8.59 9.87 -13.36
N ALA A 80 -8.31 9.62 -14.65
CA ALA A 80 -9.28 9.77 -15.74
C ALA A 80 -10.50 8.85 -15.61
N LYS A 81 -10.37 7.67 -15.00
CA LYS A 81 -11.51 6.76 -14.74
C LYS A 81 -12.43 7.24 -13.61
N VAL A 82 -11.91 8.09 -12.72
CA VAL A 82 -12.62 8.59 -11.52
C VAL A 82 -13.26 9.96 -11.79
N ILE A 83 -12.84 10.64 -12.86
CA ILE A 83 -13.56 11.79 -13.45
C ILE A 83 -14.78 11.25 -14.18
#